data_AF-A0A4Q3S798-F1
#
_entry.id   AF-A0A4Q3S798-F1
#
_cell.length_a   1.000
_cell.length_b   1.000
_cell.length_c   1.000
_cell.angle_alpha   90.00
_cell.angle_beta   90.00
_cell.angle_gamma   90.00
#
_symmetry.space_group_name_H-M   'P 1'
#
loop_
_entity.id
_entity.type
_entity.pdbx_description
1 polymer ?
#
loop_
_entity_poly.entity_id
_entity_poly.type
_entity_poly.pdbx_seq_one_letter_code
_entity_poly.pdbx_strand_id
1 'polypeptide(L)'
;MKRLLTGVRTRLAGFRRNERGNVAIIAAIGVPVLALITFALLDINRASTQKRELQDALDAAALYAARSPAITDADLNKVGQKALLAQLGVLVDAKLMSSSFKLGANGAVVATAQASVKPFVSNLWLQRDMVVGANSEVLRSMNRIELALVLDNTGSMAGSKLANLKIAAKNLVDTLAASAARSSEPNPVKIGIVPFSQTVKVGATYKSQAWIDQTGAAPINKEIFFDKATGTTVNANRFTLLNNMGQTWGGCVETRAQPYDVQDTAPGAAFPATLYTPFFAPDEPDSRSKSGYANGDFGSFGNDYLPDEVFSTSNWKIPQGYVGKYDQAPSGGGGPNRGCDMQPIMRLTASWSSLKSRIDGTVATGNTNIPIGAAWGWNLLSPSGPFADGSPYGTPKLSKIAIIMTDGDNVMSDANNDNQSSYNALGYLWQNRLGINGGGEGARTAAMDKRLALLCENMKAKGIVVYTVRVEVKTGASALLKKCATSSDRYYDVQNASDLDSVFQRIAGEISNLRISK
;
A
#
# COMPACT_ATOMS: atom_id res chain seq x y z
N MET A 1 65.02 6.44 26.78
CA MET A 1 65.34 7.84 26.37
C MET A 1 66.84 8.12 26.19
N LYS A 2 67.75 7.72 27.09
CA LYS A 2 69.20 8.07 26.96
C LYS A 2 69.93 7.49 25.74
N ARG A 3 69.63 6.25 25.29
CA ARG A 3 70.29 5.62 24.12
C ARG A 3 69.89 6.20 22.75
N LEU A 4 68.66 6.72 22.62
CA LEU A 4 68.19 7.37 21.39
C LEU A 4 68.83 8.76 21.20
N LEU A 5 69.03 9.50 22.30
CA LEU A 5 69.71 10.80 22.27
C LEU A 5 71.21 10.69 21.98
N THR A 6 71.86 9.57 22.32
CA THR A 6 73.26 9.34 21.98
C THR A 6 73.45 9.04 20.49
N GLY A 7 72.60 8.19 19.90
CA GLY A 7 72.67 7.86 18.47
C GLY A 7 72.46 9.06 17.55
N VAL A 8 71.57 9.99 17.92
CA VAL A 8 71.33 11.24 17.18
C VAL A 8 72.51 12.21 17.32
N ARG A 9 73.12 12.34 18.52
CA ARG A 9 74.31 13.16 18.72
C ARG A 9 75.54 12.64 17.96
N THR A 10 75.76 11.33 17.92
CA THR A 10 76.90 10.75 17.20
C THR A 10 76.74 10.84 15.68
N ARG A 11 75.52 10.71 15.15
CA ARG A 11 75.26 10.94 13.71
C ARG A 11 75.35 12.41 13.31
N LEU A 12 74.89 13.35 14.15
CA LEU A 12 75.05 14.79 13.92
C LEU A 12 76.52 15.24 14.01
N ALA A 13 77.32 14.62 14.88
CA ALA A 13 78.76 14.88 14.96
C ALA A 13 79.52 14.37 13.70
N GLY A 14 79.05 13.27 13.08
CA GLY A 14 79.59 12.77 11.80
C GLY A 14 79.35 13.73 10.63
N PHE A 15 78.27 14.51 10.64
CA PHE A 15 78.01 15.55 9.63
C PHE A 15 78.95 16.76 9.74
N ARG A 16 79.47 17.09 10.93
CA ARG A 16 80.44 18.20 11.13
C ARG A 16 81.86 17.88 10.67
N ARG A 17 82.21 16.61 10.43
CA ARG A 17 83.59 16.17 10.16
C ARG A 17 83.83 15.67 8.73
N ASN A 18 82.87 15.81 7.84
CA ASN A 18 82.95 15.25 6.49
C ASN A 18 83.39 16.32 5.47
N GLU A 19 84.64 16.27 5.01
CA GLU A 19 85.26 17.25 4.10
C GLU A 19 85.02 16.96 2.60
N ARG A 20 84.12 16.03 2.24
CA ARG A 20 83.66 15.86 0.85
C ARG A 20 82.56 16.89 0.53
N GLY A 21 83.00 18.08 0.12
CA GLY A 21 82.25 19.34 -0.01
C GLY A 21 81.06 19.44 -0.97
N ASN A 22 80.21 18.42 -1.12
CA ASN A 22 78.93 18.56 -1.81
C ASN A 22 77.73 18.03 -0.97
N VAL A 23 77.96 17.05 -0.08
CA VAL A 23 76.88 16.44 0.71
C VAL A 23 76.27 17.41 1.73
N ALA A 24 77.10 18.22 2.40
CA ALA A 24 76.61 19.20 3.37
C ALA A 24 75.77 20.31 2.71
N ILE A 25 76.16 20.75 1.50
CA ILE A 25 75.44 21.77 0.73
C ILE A 25 74.12 21.21 0.18
N ILE A 26 74.15 20.01 -0.41
CA ILE A 26 72.94 19.31 -0.88
C ILE A 26 71.98 19.02 0.29
N ALA A 27 72.48 18.64 1.47
CA ALA A 27 71.64 18.44 2.65
C ALA A 27 71.08 19.76 3.20
N ALA A 28 71.89 20.83 3.24
CA ALA A 28 71.46 22.15 3.72
C ALA A 28 70.35 22.75 2.84
N ILE A 29 70.35 22.46 1.54
CA ILE A 29 69.31 22.91 0.61
C ILE A 29 68.15 21.91 0.51
N GLY A 30 68.44 20.61 0.50
CA GLY A 30 67.46 19.54 0.27
C GLY A 30 66.57 19.24 1.47
N VAL A 31 67.09 19.33 2.70
CA VAL A 31 66.30 19.06 3.92
C VAL A 31 65.16 20.08 4.11
N PRO A 32 65.37 21.41 3.95
CA PRO A 32 64.28 22.38 4.00
C PRO A 32 63.21 22.14 2.92
N VAL A 33 63.62 21.81 1.70
CA VAL A 33 62.69 21.56 0.58
C VAL A 33 61.85 20.32 0.82
N LEU A 34 62.46 19.20 1.25
CA LEU A 34 61.75 17.98 1.60
C LEU A 34 60.83 18.18 2.81
N ALA A 35 61.27 18.93 3.82
CA ALA A 35 60.46 19.28 4.97
C ALA A 35 59.20 20.03 4.54
N LEU A 36 59.32 21.08 3.71
CA LEU A 36 58.17 21.83 3.19
C LEU A 36 57.17 20.94 2.44
N ILE A 37 57.64 20.00 1.61
CA ILE A 37 56.77 19.06 0.90
C ILE A 37 56.05 18.14 1.87
N THR A 38 56.75 17.52 2.82
CA THR A 38 56.12 16.61 3.81
C THR A 38 55.10 17.33 4.69
N PHE A 39 55.38 18.56 5.08
CA PHE A 39 54.47 19.37 5.88
C PHE A 39 53.26 19.88 5.09
N ALA A 40 53.46 20.29 3.84
CA ALA A 40 52.35 20.60 2.94
C ALA A 40 51.42 19.39 2.76
N LEU A 41 51.99 18.19 2.66
CA LEU A 41 51.21 16.94 2.57
C LEU A 41 50.39 16.68 3.83
N LEU A 42 50.94 16.95 5.02
CA LEU A 42 50.22 16.82 6.29
C LEU A 42 49.08 17.84 6.41
N ASP A 43 49.30 19.09 6.00
CA ASP A 43 48.27 20.13 5.99
C ASP A 43 47.14 19.82 5.00
N ILE A 44 47.48 19.33 3.80
CA ILE A 44 46.50 18.86 2.81
C ILE A 44 45.71 17.66 3.36
N ASN A 45 46.38 16.71 4.02
CA ASN A 45 45.71 15.55 4.61
C ASN A 45 44.73 15.97 5.71
N ARG A 46 45.13 16.89 6.58
CA ARG A 46 44.27 17.46 7.62
C ARG A 46 43.07 18.20 7.02
N ALA A 47 43.32 19.09 6.07
CA ALA A 47 42.26 19.83 5.39
C ALA A 47 41.29 18.90 4.65
N SER A 48 41.81 17.84 4.01
CA SER A 48 40.99 16.84 3.32
C SER A 48 40.14 16.03 4.30
N THR A 49 40.69 15.64 5.45
CA THR A 49 39.96 14.91 6.49
C THR A 49 38.85 15.76 7.08
N GLN A 50 39.15 17.01 7.42
CA GLN A 50 38.14 17.96 7.93
C GLN A 50 37.07 18.30 6.90
N LYS A 51 37.43 18.38 5.60
CA LYS A 51 36.44 18.57 4.52
C LYS A 51 35.47 17.40 4.42
N ARG A 52 35.96 16.15 4.51
CA ARG A 52 35.07 14.97 4.50
C ARG A 52 34.14 14.96 5.70
N GLU A 53 34.68 15.19 6.90
CA GLU A 53 33.87 15.24 8.12
C GLU A 53 32.81 16.35 8.07
N LEU A 54 33.16 17.53 7.53
CA LEU A 54 32.20 18.61 7.30
C LEU A 54 31.14 18.22 6.27
N GLN A 55 31.51 17.52 5.19
CA GLN A 55 30.57 17.05 4.18
C GLN A 55 29.59 16.02 4.76
N ASP A 56 30.09 15.01 5.49
CA ASP A 56 29.26 13.99 6.13
C ASP A 56 28.28 14.62 7.13
N ALA A 57 28.75 15.61 7.90
CA ALA A 57 27.89 16.35 8.84
C ALA A 57 26.86 17.22 8.12
N LEU A 58 27.25 17.87 7.03
CA LEU A 58 26.35 18.69 6.22
C LEU A 58 25.28 17.85 5.53
N ASP A 59 25.61 16.67 5.00
CA ASP A 59 24.67 15.76 4.35
C ASP A 59 23.62 15.25 5.34
N ALA A 60 24.04 14.86 6.56
CA ALA A 60 23.13 14.46 7.62
C ALA A 60 22.19 15.62 8.04
N ALA A 61 22.74 16.83 8.19
CA ALA A 61 21.97 18.02 8.54
C ALA A 61 21.01 18.46 7.43
N ALA A 62 21.43 18.37 6.16
CA ALA A 62 20.61 18.68 5.00
C ALA A 62 19.44 17.70 4.87
N LEU A 63 19.69 16.40 5.10
CA LEU A 63 18.64 15.38 5.14
C LEU A 63 17.65 15.64 6.28
N TYR A 64 18.14 16.01 7.46
CA TYR A 64 17.28 16.35 8.60
C TYR A 64 16.42 17.59 8.31
N ALA A 65 17.01 18.65 7.77
CA ALA A 65 16.29 19.86 7.35
C ALA A 65 15.26 19.55 6.25
N ALA A 66 15.60 18.70 5.28
CA ALA A 66 14.70 18.28 4.22
C ALA A 66 13.48 17.51 4.74
N ARG A 67 13.63 16.69 5.80
CA ARG A 67 12.54 15.97 6.47
C ARG A 67 11.63 16.88 7.31
N SER A 68 12.13 18.05 7.73
CA SER A 68 11.38 18.97 8.60
C SER A 68 10.14 19.57 7.90
N PRO A 69 9.12 20.01 8.66
CA PRO A 69 7.95 20.67 8.11
C PRO A 69 8.23 22.12 7.64
N ALA A 70 9.46 22.61 7.76
CA ALA A 70 9.82 23.96 7.38
C ALA A 70 9.69 24.16 5.86
N ILE A 71 8.84 25.09 5.44
CA ILE A 71 8.63 25.47 4.03
C ILE A 71 9.27 26.82 3.67
N THR A 72 9.75 27.56 4.67
CA THR A 72 10.43 28.85 4.50
C THR A 72 11.94 28.67 4.66
N ASP A 73 12.73 29.50 3.98
CA ASP A 73 14.18 29.52 4.13
C ASP A 73 14.60 29.79 5.58
N ALA A 74 13.89 30.68 6.28
CA ALA A 74 14.20 31.04 7.65
C ALA A 74 14.05 29.85 8.63
N ASP A 75 12.97 29.08 8.48
CA ASP A 75 12.71 27.93 9.34
C ASP A 75 13.60 26.74 8.96
N LEU A 76 13.86 26.53 7.66
CA LEU A 76 14.82 25.55 7.17
C LEU A 76 16.21 25.80 7.74
N ASN A 77 16.65 27.06 7.74
CA ASN A 77 17.94 27.44 8.27
C ASN A 77 18.04 27.20 9.78
N LYS A 78 17.00 27.52 10.56
CA LYS A 78 16.97 27.21 12.01
C LYS A 78 17.09 25.72 12.28
N VAL A 79 16.33 24.90 11.56
CA VAL A 79 16.30 23.44 11.77
C VAL A 79 17.62 22.81 11.31
N GLY A 80 18.11 23.18 10.12
CA GLY A 80 19.36 22.69 9.56
C GLY A 80 20.57 23.09 10.40
N GLN A 81 20.66 24.33 10.87
CA GLN A 81 21.75 24.78 11.75
C GLN A 81 21.77 24.02 13.07
N LYS A 82 20.60 23.79 13.69
CA LYS A 82 20.51 22.99 14.92
C LYS A 82 21.02 21.56 14.70
N ALA A 83 20.64 20.94 13.59
CA ALA A 83 21.09 19.59 13.23
C ALA A 83 22.59 19.54 12.92
N LEU A 84 23.10 20.53 12.18
CA LEU A 84 24.51 20.64 11.85
C LEU A 84 25.35 20.83 13.13
N LEU A 85 24.96 21.72 14.03
CA LEU A 85 25.66 21.92 15.30
C LEU A 85 25.66 20.66 16.18
N ALA A 86 24.56 19.91 16.20
CA ALA A 86 24.49 18.64 16.92
C ALA A 86 25.46 17.60 16.34
N GLN A 87 25.62 17.57 15.02
CA GLN A 87 26.53 16.65 14.32
C GLN A 87 28.00 17.10 14.41
N LEU A 88 28.25 18.41 14.42
CA LEU A 88 29.59 19.00 14.56
C LEU A 88 30.10 18.99 16.00
N GLY A 89 29.25 18.78 17.02
CA GLY A 89 29.64 18.74 18.45
C GLY A 89 30.68 17.67 18.81
N VAL A 90 31.02 16.79 17.85
CA VAL A 90 32.05 15.73 17.96
C VAL A 90 33.39 16.15 17.33
N LEU A 91 33.47 17.28 16.61
CA LEU A 91 34.67 17.70 15.88
C LEU A 91 35.60 18.54 16.76
N VAL A 92 36.83 18.04 16.93
CA VAL A 92 37.80 18.54 17.92
C VAL A 92 38.60 19.75 17.42
N ASP A 93 38.57 20.09 16.12
CA ASP A 93 39.59 21.00 15.55
C ASP A 93 39.14 22.03 14.48
N ALA A 94 37.87 22.06 14.07
CA ALA A 94 37.38 23.00 13.04
C ALA A 94 36.31 23.96 13.59
N LYS A 95 36.47 25.27 13.32
CA LYS A 95 35.51 26.29 13.72
C LYS A 95 34.55 26.57 12.56
N LEU A 96 33.26 26.29 12.75
CA LEU A 96 32.23 26.65 11.77
C LEU A 96 32.21 28.18 11.60
N MET A 97 32.33 28.64 10.35
CA MET A 97 32.32 30.06 10.01
C MET A 97 30.93 30.52 9.57
N SER A 98 30.31 29.74 8.68
CA SER A 98 28.98 30.02 8.15
C SER A 98 28.28 28.72 7.76
N SER A 99 26.95 28.75 7.87
CA SER A 99 26.09 27.70 7.32
C SER A 99 24.78 28.32 6.85
N SER A 100 24.24 27.81 5.75
CA SER A 100 22.99 28.25 5.15
C SER A 100 22.22 27.05 4.64
N PHE A 101 20.93 26.98 4.96
CA PHE A 101 19.98 26.05 4.36
C PHE A 101 18.88 26.86 3.68
N LYS A 102 18.70 26.66 2.37
CA LYS A 102 17.68 27.37 1.57
C LYS A 102 16.90 26.40 0.72
N LEU A 103 15.67 26.77 0.38
CA LEU A 103 14.87 26.08 -0.61
C LEU A 103 15.31 26.53 -2.01
N GLY A 104 15.97 25.64 -2.75
CA GLY A 104 16.36 25.80 -4.14
C GLY A 104 15.22 25.49 -5.13
N ALA A 105 15.54 25.54 -6.42
CA ALA A 105 14.61 25.19 -7.48
C ALA A 105 14.11 23.74 -7.32
N ASN A 106 12.85 23.47 -7.72
CA ASN A 106 12.22 22.15 -7.63
C ASN A 106 12.12 21.58 -6.20
N GLY A 107 12.06 22.44 -5.17
CA GLY A 107 11.92 22.01 -3.78
C GLY A 107 13.17 21.35 -3.18
N ALA A 108 14.34 21.51 -3.82
CA ALA A 108 15.61 21.05 -3.26
C ALA A 108 15.94 21.84 -1.98
N VAL A 109 16.45 21.19 -0.94
CA VAL A 109 17.12 21.87 0.17
C VAL A 109 18.60 21.94 -0.17
N VAL A 110 19.09 23.15 -0.41
CA VAL A 110 20.50 23.42 -0.68
C VAL A 110 21.15 23.86 0.63
N ALA A 111 22.09 23.05 1.10
CA ALA A 111 22.86 23.32 2.30
C ALA A 111 24.31 23.66 1.93
N THR A 112 24.84 24.73 2.52
CA THR A 112 26.25 25.12 2.37
C THR A 112 26.85 25.37 3.73
N ALA A 113 28.09 24.94 3.94
CA ALA A 113 28.83 25.19 5.17
C ALA A 113 30.30 25.49 4.88
N GLN A 114 30.87 26.40 5.67
CA GLN A 114 32.30 26.73 5.64
C GLN A 114 32.88 26.61 7.04
N ALA A 115 34.05 25.97 7.14
CA ALA A 115 34.78 25.83 8.38
C ALA A 115 36.23 26.27 8.22
N SER A 116 36.77 26.89 9.27
CA SER A 116 38.20 27.18 9.38
C SER A 116 38.92 25.99 10.00
N VAL A 117 39.95 25.52 9.32
CA VAL A 117 40.87 24.47 9.77
C VAL A 117 42.20 25.13 10.08
N LYS A 118 42.75 24.89 11.26
CA LYS A 118 44.10 25.32 11.62
C LYS A 118 45.13 24.35 11.04
N PRO A 119 45.89 24.72 9.99
CA PRO A 119 46.98 23.89 9.50
C PRO A 119 48.12 23.83 10.53
N PHE A 120 48.92 22.77 10.51
CA PHE A 120 50.08 22.63 11.38
C PHE A 120 51.21 23.57 10.96
N VAL A 121 51.49 23.69 9.66
CA VAL A 121 52.70 24.38 9.20
C VAL A 121 52.40 25.73 8.55
N SER A 122 51.33 25.85 7.77
CA SER A 122 50.88 27.16 7.27
C SER A 122 50.56 28.14 8.41
N ASN A 123 50.08 27.66 9.56
CA ASN A 123 49.85 28.55 10.71
C ASN A 123 51.14 28.98 11.42
N LEU A 124 52.19 28.13 11.39
CA LEU A 124 53.48 28.43 12.02
C LEU A 124 54.30 29.45 11.21
N TRP A 125 54.18 29.44 9.88
CA TRP A 125 55.00 30.27 8.98
C TRP A 125 54.22 31.40 8.27
N LEU A 126 52.96 31.17 7.91
CA LEU A 126 52.14 32.12 7.14
C LEU A 126 51.01 32.75 7.98
N GLN A 127 50.78 32.27 9.21
CA GLN A 127 49.68 32.69 10.10
C GLN A 127 48.31 32.74 9.40
N ARG A 128 48.05 31.78 8.50
CA ARG A 128 46.80 31.69 7.76
C ARG A 128 46.11 30.37 8.04
N ASP A 129 44.84 30.50 8.43
CA ASP A 129 43.89 29.40 8.48
C ASP A 129 43.48 28.97 7.07
N MET A 130 43.20 27.68 6.88
CA MET A 130 42.61 27.17 5.65
C MET A 130 41.09 27.10 5.79
N VAL A 131 40.38 27.66 4.81
CA VAL A 131 38.92 27.54 4.73
C VAL A 131 38.54 26.32 3.90
N VAL A 132 37.74 25.44 4.47
CA VAL A 132 37.13 24.31 3.75
C VAL A 132 35.63 24.55 3.59
N GLY A 133 35.11 24.28 2.39
CA GLY A 133 33.70 24.39 2.07
C GLY A 133 33.09 23.03 1.72
N ALA A 134 31.84 22.83 2.15
CA ALA A 134 31.00 21.70 1.82
C ALA A 134 29.66 22.20 1.24
N ASN A 135 29.10 21.45 0.29
CA ASN A 135 27.82 21.74 -0.34
C ASN A 135 27.03 20.43 -0.42
N SER A 136 25.74 20.47 -0.09
CA SER A 136 24.84 19.31 -0.13
C SER A 136 23.49 19.71 -0.70
N GLU A 137 22.92 18.88 -1.57
CA GLU A 137 21.62 19.12 -2.17
C GLU A 137 20.68 17.93 -1.97
N VAL A 138 19.59 18.16 -1.24
CA VAL A 138 18.59 17.15 -0.93
C VAL A 138 17.27 17.51 -1.60
N LEU A 139 16.89 16.76 -2.64
CA LEU A 139 15.59 16.95 -3.29
C LEU A 139 14.46 16.52 -2.36
N ARG A 140 13.49 17.42 -2.11
CA ARG A 140 12.20 17.06 -1.48
C ARG A 140 11.24 16.36 -2.46
N SER A 141 11.77 15.71 -3.49
CA SER A 141 10.96 14.93 -4.44
C SER A 141 10.69 13.57 -3.80
N MET A 142 9.46 13.40 -3.30
CA MET A 142 8.93 12.06 -3.02
C MET A 142 8.58 11.40 -4.35
N ASN A 143 8.74 10.08 -4.43
CA ASN A 143 8.07 9.32 -5.48
C ASN A 143 6.56 9.62 -5.39
N ARG A 144 5.90 9.76 -6.53
CA ARG A 144 4.43 9.80 -6.57
C ARG A 144 3.89 8.51 -5.95
N ILE A 145 2.76 8.59 -5.26
CA ILE A 145 2.15 7.45 -4.60
C ILE A 145 0.73 7.29 -5.12
N GLU A 146 0.40 6.08 -5.57
CA GLU A 146 -0.97 5.63 -5.78
C GLU A 146 -1.25 4.55 -4.74
N LEU A 147 -2.15 4.85 -3.82
CA LEU A 147 -2.47 4.00 -2.67
C LEU A 147 -3.91 3.49 -2.76
N ALA A 148 -4.11 2.18 -2.66
CA ALA A 148 -5.41 1.56 -2.45
C ALA A 148 -5.55 1.12 -0.99
N LEU A 149 -6.57 1.65 -0.33
CA LEU A 149 -6.94 1.34 1.04
C LEU A 149 -8.08 0.33 1.03
N VAL A 150 -7.77 -0.94 1.29
CA VAL A 150 -8.75 -2.03 1.30
C VAL A 150 -9.20 -2.25 2.74
N LEU A 151 -10.45 -1.85 3.02
CA LEU A 151 -11.02 -1.77 4.36
C LEU A 151 -12.07 -2.86 4.56
N ASP A 152 -11.79 -3.79 5.45
CA ASP A 152 -12.74 -4.79 5.92
C ASP A 152 -13.85 -4.13 6.72
N ASN A 153 -15.08 -4.23 6.22
CA ASN A 153 -16.28 -3.74 6.87
C ASN A 153 -17.27 -4.88 7.15
N THR A 154 -16.75 -6.05 7.46
CA THR A 154 -17.55 -7.24 7.70
C THR A 154 -18.19 -7.22 9.08
N GLY A 155 -19.12 -8.14 9.33
CA GLY A 155 -19.78 -8.26 10.63
C GLY A 155 -18.81 -8.47 11.80
N SER A 156 -17.69 -9.17 11.58
CA SER A 156 -16.68 -9.42 12.63
C SER A 156 -15.90 -8.17 13.05
N MET A 157 -15.94 -7.12 12.22
CA MET A 157 -15.35 -5.81 12.48
C MET A 157 -16.29 -4.87 13.24
N ALA A 158 -17.53 -5.28 13.55
CA ALA A 158 -18.49 -4.43 14.25
C ALA A 158 -17.98 -3.93 15.62
N GLY A 159 -18.52 -2.79 16.06
CA GLY A 159 -18.16 -2.19 17.36
C GLY A 159 -16.82 -1.45 17.32
N SER A 160 -15.98 -1.69 18.32
CA SER A 160 -14.71 -0.96 18.52
C SER A 160 -13.72 -1.15 17.38
N LYS A 161 -13.64 -2.36 16.81
CA LYS A 161 -12.68 -2.69 15.74
C LYS A 161 -12.83 -1.75 14.54
N LEU A 162 -14.05 -1.60 14.01
CA LEU A 162 -14.33 -0.69 12.90
C LEU A 162 -14.15 0.78 13.31
N ALA A 163 -14.52 1.17 14.54
CA ALA A 163 -14.30 2.53 15.01
C ALA A 163 -12.81 2.89 15.04
N ASN A 164 -11.97 2.00 15.56
CA ASN A 164 -10.52 2.18 15.62
C ASN A 164 -9.90 2.13 14.22
N LEU A 165 -10.36 1.22 13.35
CA LEU A 165 -9.98 1.17 11.94
C LEU A 165 -10.21 2.50 11.24
N LYS A 166 -11.39 3.12 11.45
CA LYS A 166 -11.73 4.43 10.87
C LYS A 166 -10.78 5.51 11.34
N ILE A 167 -10.48 5.55 12.65
CA ILE A 167 -9.56 6.55 13.22
C ILE A 167 -8.18 6.41 12.59
N ALA A 168 -7.63 5.20 12.58
CA ALA A 168 -6.29 4.96 12.07
C ALA A 168 -6.17 5.18 10.55
N ALA A 169 -7.20 4.81 9.78
CA ALA A 169 -7.29 5.11 8.36
C ALA A 169 -7.30 6.63 8.09
N LYS A 170 -8.02 7.42 8.91
CA LYS A 170 -8.00 8.89 8.80
C LYS A 170 -6.64 9.48 9.16
N ASN A 171 -5.98 8.96 10.21
CA ASN A 171 -4.64 9.39 10.61
C ASN A 171 -3.60 9.12 9.50
N LEU A 172 -3.71 7.99 8.79
CA LEU A 172 -2.91 7.72 7.59
C LEU A 172 -3.16 8.76 6.50
N VAL A 173 -4.43 9.06 6.21
CA VAL A 173 -4.80 10.08 5.21
C VAL A 173 -4.21 11.44 5.58
N ASP A 174 -4.30 11.86 6.84
CA ASP A 174 -3.74 13.14 7.30
C ASP A 174 -2.20 13.17 7.20
N THR A 175 -1.53 12.06 7.52
CA THR A 175 -0.06 11.97 7.39
C THR A 175 0.40 12.01 5.93
N LEU A 176 -0.33 11.34 5.05
CA LEU A 176 -0.06 11.37 3.61
C LEU A 176 -0.39 12.73 3.00
N ALA A 177 -1.44 13.41 3.47
CA ALA A 177 -1.77 14.77 3.07
C ALA A 177 -0.67 15.77 3.47
N ALA A 178 -0.16 15.67 4.71
CA ALA A 178 0.97 16.47 5.17
C ALA A 178 2.26 16.17 4.39
N SER A 179 2.44 14.94 3.92
CA SER A 179 3.56 14.56 3.06
C SER A 179 3.38 15.11 1.65
N ALA A 180 2.18 15.01 1.08
CA ALA A 180 1.84 15.57 -0.21
C ALA A 180 2.05 17.08 -0.27
N ALA A 181 1.69 17.82 0.78
CA ALA A 181 1.88 19.27 0.88
C ALA A 181 3.36 19.70 0.87
N ARG A 182 4.29 18.79 1.18
CA ARG A 182 5.75 19.04 1.15
C ARG A 182 6.39 18.74 -0.20
N SER A 183 5.70 18.03 -1.09
CA SER A 183 6.22 17.65 -2.39
C SER A 183 6.05 18.78 -3.40
N SER A 184 7.05 18.94 -4.27
CA SER A 184 6.97 19.85 -5.43
C SER A 184 6.26 19.22 -6.65
N GLU A 185 5.96 17.92 -6.60
CA GLU A 185 5.27 17.20 -7.69
C GLU A 185 3.76 17.49 -7.68
N PRO A 186 3.12 17.69 -8.84
CA PRO A 186 1.67 17.83 -8.91
C PRO A 186 0.98 16.49 -8.59
N ASN A 187 -0.03 16.54 -7.72
CA ASN A 187 -0.77 15.35 -7.25
C ASN A 187 0.16 14.22 -6.79
N PRO A 188 1.03 14.48 -5.80
CA PRO A 188 2.10 13.55 -5.41
C PRO A 188 1.55 12.30 -4.74
N VAL A 189 0.32 12.35 -4.23
CA VAL A 189 -0.35 11.22 -3.59
C VAL A 189 -1.79 11.17 -4.07
N LYS A 190 -2.22 10.00 -4.53
CA LYS A 190 -3.61 9.67 -4.79
C LYS A 190 -4.00 8.46 -3.96
N ILE A 191 -5.15 8.54 -3.28
CA ILE A 191 -5.68 7.45 -2.46
C ILE A 191 -7.03 7.02 -3.04
N GLY A 192 -7.25 5.72 -3.11
CA GLY A 192 -8.52 5.07 -3.39
C GLY A 192 -8.93 4.21 -2.22
N ILE A 193 -10.23 4.05 -1.98
CA ILE A 193 -10.75 3.30 -0.83
C ILE A 193 -11.67 2.20 -1.35
N VAL A 194 -11.48 0.99 -0.85
CA VAL A 194 -12.30 -0.19 -1.14
C VAL A 194 -12.87 -0.73 0.16
N PRO A 195 -14.07 -0.28 0.57
CA PRO A 195 -14.84 -0.96 1.59
C PRO A 195 -15.31 -2.31 1.03
N PHE A 196 -15.09 -3.41 1.74
CA PHE A 196 -15.50 -4.75 1.31
C PHE A 196 -16.08 -5.58 2.45
N SER A 197 -17.05 -6.41 2.11
CA SER A 197 -17.44 -7.56 2.93
C SER A 197 -17.58 -8.80 2.06
N GLN A 198 -18.79 -9.33 1.90
CA GLN A 198 -19.09 -10.49 1.06
C GLN A 198 -19.09 -10.14 -0.43
N THR A 199 -19.20 -8.84 -0.73
CA THR A 199 -19.07 -8.23 -2.06
C THR A 199 -18.43 -6.84 -1.94
N VAL A 200 -18.24 -6.17 -3.08
CA VAL A 200 -17.78 -4.79 -3.20
C VAL A 200 -18.81 -4.00 -3.99
N LYS A 201 -19.15 -2.82 -3.45
CA LYS A 201 -20.05 -1.86 -4.10
C LYS A 201 -19.25 -0.90 -4.95
N VAL A 202 -19.39 -0.98 -6.27
CA VAL A 202 -18.79 -0.02 -7.21
C VAL A 202 -19.62 1.26 -7.33
N GLY A 203 -20.95 1.14 -7.18
CA GLY A 203 -21.90 2.25 -7.28
C GLY A 203 -22.86 2.10 -8.47
N ALA A 204 -24.13 2.41 -8.24
CA ALA A 204 -25.20 2.23 -9.22
C ALA A 204 -25.02 3.08 -10.50
N THR A 205 -24.28 4.19 -10.41
CA THR A 205 -23.96 5.05 -11.56
C THR A 205 -23.15 4.35 -12.64
N TYR A 206 -22.49 3.23 -12.32
CA TYR A 206 -21.70 2.46 -13.27
C TYR A 206 -22.50 1.43 -14.07
N LYS A 207 -23.83 1.38 -13.94
CA LYS A 207 -24.72 0.43 -14.64
C LYS A 207 -24.46 0.35 -16.15
N SER A 208 -24.17 1.50 -16.78
CA SER A 208 -23.98 1.64 -18.24
C SER A 208 -22.51 1.61 -18.68
N GLN A 209 -21.57 1.27 -17.80
CA GLN A 209 -20.16 1.19 -18.20
C GLN A 209 -19.85 -0.08 -18.99
N ALA A 210 -18.98 0.03 -20.00
CA ALA A 210 -18.62 -1.07 -20.89
C ALA A 210 -17.92 -2.26 -20.22
N TRP A 211 -17.38 -2.07 -19.00
CA TRP A 211 -16.74 -3.13 -18.22
C TRP A 211 -17.71 -3.94 -17.36
N ILE A 212 -18.98 -3.52 -17.28
CA ILE A 212 -20.07 -4.28 -16.66
C ILE A 212 -20.72 -5.19 -17.72
N ASP A 213 -21.10 -6.41 -17.33
CA ASP A 213 -21.91 -7.29 -18.17
C ASP A 213 -23.36 -6.77 -18.27
N GLN A 214 -23.61 -5.98 -19.31
CA GLN A 214 -24.91 -5.35 -19.56
C GLN A 214 -25.88 -6.24 -20.32
N THR A 215 -25.41 -7.35 -20.92
CA THR A 215 -26.19 -8.18 -21.84
C THR A 215 -26.43 -9.59 -21.33
N GLY A 216 -25.76 -9.99 -20.24
CA GLY A 216 -25.81 -11.37 -19.76
C GLY A 216 -24.83 -12.29 -20.48
N ALA A 217 -23.77 -11.74 -21.06
CA ALA A 217 -22.81 -12.48 -21.88
C ALA A 217 -21.73 -13.18 -21.04
N ALA A 218 -21.48 -12.75 -19.80
CA ALA A 218 -20.46 -13.37 -18.96
C ALA A 218 -20.87 -14.81 -18.62
N PRO A 219 -19.94 -15.80 -18.64
CA PRO A 219 -20.27 -17.20 -18.33
C PRO A 219 -20.89 -17.40 -16.95
N ILE A 220 -20.49 -16.53 -16.00
CA ILE A 220 -20.99 -16.46 -14.63
C ILE A 220 -22.48 -16.15 -14.54
N ASN A 221 -23.05 -15.51 -15.57
CA ASN A 221 -24.41 -15.01 -15.53
C ASN A 221 -25.44 -16.15 -15.50
N LYS A 222 -25.26 -17.17 -16.35
CA LYS A 222 -26.15 -18.34 -16.43
C LYS A 222 -26.11 -19.31 -15.26
N GLU A 223 -25.10 -19.22 -14.40
CA GLU A 223 -24.85 -20.26 -13.38
C GLU A 223 -25.96 -20.36 -12.32
N ILE A 224 -26.79 -19.33 -12.18
CA ILE A 224 -27.85 -19.25 -11.18
C ILE A 224 -29.26 -19.30 -11.77
N PHE A 225 -29.41 -19.29 -13.09
CA PHE A 225 -30.70 -19.18 -13.76
C PHE A 225 -31.05 -20.44 -14.54
N PHE A 226 -32.29 -20.89 -14.43
CA PHE A 226 -32.79 -22.14 -15.00
C PHE A 226 -34.06 -21.94 -15.80
N ASP A 227 -34.20 -22.73 -16.85
CA ASP A 227 -35.46 -22.88 -17.58
C ASP A 227 -36.35 -23.95 -16.94
N LYS A 228 -37.64 -23.64 -16.80
CA LYS A 228 -38.62 -24.50 -16.13
C LYS A 228 -38.85 -25.81 -16.88
N ALA A 229 -38.92 -25.77 -18.21
CA ALA A 229 -39.32 -26.92 -19.03
C ALA A 229 -38.17 -27.93 -19.20
N THR A 230 -36.96 -27.42 -19.42
CA THR A 230 -35.76 -28.23 -19.70
C THR A 230 -34.94 -28.54 -18.45
N GLY A 231 -35.08 -27.74 -17.39
CA GLY A 231 -34.23 -27.84 -16.18
C GLY A 231 -32.76 -27.51 -16.44
N THR A 232 -32.45 -26.86 -17.56
CA THR A 232 -31.10 -26.46 -17.94
C THR A 232 -30.81 -25.01 -17.58
N THR A 233 -29.52 -24.67 -17.39
CA THR A 233 -29.13 -23.29 -17.11
C THR A 233 -29.36 -22.40 -18.32
N VAL A 234 -29.89 -21.19 -18.10
CA VAL A 234 -30.14 -20.20 -19.16
C VAL A 234 -29.41 -18.91 -18.88
N ASN A 235 -28.99 -18.23 -19.95
CA ASN A 235 -28.51 -16.86 -19.82
C ASN A 235 -29.70 -15.95 -19.48
N ALA A 236 -29.55 -15.11 -18.45
CA ALA A 236 -30.51 -14.06 -18.16
C ALA A 236 -29.79 -12.72 -17.96
N ASN A 237 -30.38 -11.64 -18.42
CA ASN A 237 -29.83 -10.32 -18.17
C ASN A 237 -30.31 -9.84 -16.79
N ARG A 238 -29.40 -9.80 -15.82
CA ARG A 238 -29.69 -9.40 -14.43
C ARG A 238 -30.26 -7.98 -14.32
N PHE A 239 -29.87 -7.05 -15.20
CA PHE A 239 -30.49 -5.73 -15.22
C PHE A 239 -31.92 -5.77 -15.75
N THR A 240 -32.22 -6.63 -16.71
CA THR A 240 -33.60 -6.86 -17.16
C THR A 240 -34.43 -7.45 -16.04
N LEU A 241 -33.93 -8.46 -15.33
CA LEU A 241 -34.65 -9.05 -14.19
C LEU A 241 -34.90 -8.03 -13.08
N LEU A 242 -33.90 -7.22 -12.71
CA LEU A 242 -34.08 -6.12 -11.76
C LEU A 242 -35.15 -5.13 -12.22
N ASN A 243 -35.10 -4.69 -13.48
CA ASN A 243 -36.07 -3.76 -14.02
C ASN A 243 -37.49 -4.34 -14.03
N ASN A 244 -37.66 -5.62 -14.39
CA ASN A 244 -38.96 -6.32 -14.40
C ASN A 244 -39.57 -6.35 -12.99
N MET A 245 -38.76 -6.57 -11.96
CA MET A 245 -39.18 -6.53 -10.56
C MET A 245 -39.34 -5.10 -9.99
N GLY A 246 -39.17 -4.05 -10.80
CA GLY A 246 -39.17 -2.66 -10.31
C GLY A 246 -38.01 -2.34 -9.35
N GLN A 247 -36.94 -3.15 -9.36
CA GLN A 247 -35.78 -2.99 -8.49
C GLN A 247 -34.66 -2.21 -9.19
N THR A 248 -33.93 -1.42 -8.40
CA THR A 248 -32.70 -0.76 -8.88
C THR A 248 -31.49 -1.60 -8.52
N TRP A 249 -30.45 -1.55 -9.35
CA TRP A 249 -29.19 -2.22 -9.03
C TRP A 249 -28.50 -1.48 -7.87
N GLY A 250 -28.24 -2.19 -6.78
CA GLY A 250 -27.59 -1.65 -5.58
C GLY A 250 -26.14 -1.23 -5.81
N GLY A 251 -25.54 -1.57 -6.96
CA GLY A 251 -24.20 -1.14 -7.32
C GLY A 251 -23.10 -2.10 -6.91
N CYS A 252 -23.41 -3.35 -6.53
CA CYS A 252 -22.40 -4.38 -6.23
C CYS A 252 -22.14 -5.29 -7.41
N VAL A 253 -20.99 -5.95 -7.39
CA VAL A 253 -20.54 -6.85 -8.45
C VAL A 253 -20.11 -8.20 -7.89
N GLU A 254 -20.12 -9.20 -8.75
CA GLU A 254 -19.53 -10.50 -8.46
C GLU A 254 -18.06 -10.56 -8.87
N THR A 255 -17.39 -11.58 -8.34
CA THR A 255 -16.08 -12.01 -8.82
C THR A 255 -16.16 -12.40 -10.29
N ARG A 256 -15.07 -12.22 -11.02
CA ARG A 256 -14.98 -12.66 -12.43
C ARG A 256 -14.76 -14.16 -12.50
N ALA A 257 -14.97 -14.75 -13.67
CA ALA A 257 -14.70 -16.17 -13.88
C ALA A 257 -13.20 -16.44 -13.73
N GLN A 258 -12.83 -17.58 -13.15
CA GLN A 258 -11.42 -17.97 -13.13
C GLN A 258 -10.90 -18.11 -14.57
N PRO A 259 -9.67 -17.64 -14.86
CA PRO A 259 -8.67 -17.15 -13.92
C PRO A 259 -8.68 -15.62 -13.68
N TYR A 260 -9.67 -14.89 -14.20
CA TYR A 260 -9.70 -13.42 -14.20
C TYR A 260 -10.02 -12.80 -12.84
N ASP A 261 -10.56 -13.57 -11.89
CA ASP A 261 -10.76 -13.14 -10.49
C ASP A 261 -9.46 -12.72 -9.79
N VAL A 262 -8.32 -13.28 -10.21
CA VAL A 262 -6.98 -13.00 -9.62
C VAL A 262 -6.00 -12.35 -10.59
N GLN A 263 -6.46 -11.85 -11.74
CA GLN A 263 -5.60 -11.25 -12.78
C GLN A 263 -6.04 -9.81 -13.09
N ASP A 264 -5.13 -8.99 -13.60
CA ASP A 264 -5.41 -7.63 -14.06
C ASP A 264 -5.71 -7.58 -15.57
N THR A 265 -6.55 -8.51 -16.03
CA THR A 265 -7.01 -8.52 -17.41
C THR A 265 -8.06 -7.42 -17.62
N ALA A 266 -7.88 -6.61 -18.66
CA ALA A 266 -8.85 -5.57 -19.01
C ALA A 266 -10.22 -6.20 -19.36
N PRO A 267 -11.33 -5.65 -18.83
CA PRO A 267 -12.67 -6.10 -19.18
C PRO A 267 -13.02 -5.71 -20.63
N GLY A 268 -13.58 -6.63 -21.41
CA GLY A 268 -13.97 -6.35 -22.79
C GLY A 268 -15.05 -7.28 -23.33
N ALA A 269 -15.95 -6.73 -24.14
CA ALA A 269 -17.09 -7.47 -24.70
C ALA A 269 -16.68 -8.62 -25.64
N ALA A 270 -15.50 -8.54 -26.27
CA ALA A 270 -14.95 -9.63 -27.08
C ALA A 270 -14.59 -10.87 -26.25
N PHE A 271 -14.35 -10.70 -24.94
CA PHE A 271 -14.05 -11.77 -24.00
C PHE A 271 -14.98 -11.65 -22.79
N PRO A 272 -16.26 -12.06 -22.90
CA PRO A 272 -17.27 -11.79 -21.86
C PRO A 272 -16.92 -12.29 -20.46
N ALA A 273 -16.06 -13.31 -20.33
CA ALA A 273 -15.55 -13.79 -19.05
C ALA A 273 -14.72 -12.76 -18.25
N THR A 274 -14.25 -11.71 -18.91
CA THR A 274 -13.49 -10.61 -18.31
C THR A 274 -14.38 -9.49 -17.75
N LEU A 275 -15.67 -9.46 -18.12
CA LEU A 275 -16.63 -8.46 -17.67
C LEU A 275 -17.00 -8.69 -16.20
N TYR A 276 -17.35 -7.61 -15.51
CA TYR A 276 -17.88 -7.69 -14.15
C TYR A 276 -19.39 -7.94 -14.19
N THR A 277 -19.81 -9.05 -13.60
CA THR A 277 -21.24 -9.40 -13.53
C THR A 277 -21.93 -8.58 -12.43
N PRO A 278 -23.08 -7.92 -12.73
CA PRO A 278 -23.87 -7.23 -11.72
C PRO A 278 -24.30 -8.20 -10.63
N PHE A 279 -24.09 -7.84 -9.37
CA PHE A 279 -24.55 -8.65 -8.24
C PHE A 279 -26.07 -8.79 -8.27
N PHE A 280 -26.55 -10.01 -8.08
CA PHE A 280 -27.96 -10.37 -8.02
C PHE A 280 -28.11 -11.55 -7.08
N ALA A 281 -28.55 -11.30 -5.84
CA ALA A 281 -28.85 -12.38 -4.90
C ALA A 281 -30.18 -13.02 -5.31
N PRO A 282 -30.20 -14.25 -5.85
CA PRO A 282 -31.43 -14.85 -6.31
C PRO A 282 -32.39 -15.08 -5.15
N ASP A 283 -33.66 -15.09 -5.51
CA ASP A 283 -34.76 -15.46 -4.63
C ASP A 283 -34.68 -16.94 -4.27
N GLU A 284 -34.54 -17.22 -2.98
CA GLU A 284 -34.46 -18.56 -2.42
C GLU A 284 -35.86 -19.14 -2.17
N PRO A 285 -36.04 -20.48 -2.17
CA PRO A 285 -37.38 -21.07 -2.12
C PRO A 285 -38.22 -20.79 -0.85
N ASP A 286 -39.52 -20.52 -1.02
CA ASP A 286 -40.43 -20.00 0.03
C ASP A 286 -40.59 -20.90 1.27
N SER A 287 -40.80 -22.20 1.08
CA SER A 287 -40.93 -23.11 2.22
C SER A 287 -40.73 -24.58 1.85
N ARG A 288 -40.11 -25.29 2.79
CA ARG A 288 -40.04 -26.75 2.85
C ARG A 288 -41.45 -27.36 2.74
N SER A 289 -41.81 -27.93 1.60
CA SER A 289 -42.67 -29.12 1.59
C SER A 289 -42.55 -29.93 0.31
N LYS A 290 -42.18 -31.20 0.50
CA LYS A 290 -42.34 -32.29 -0.46
C LYS A 290 -43.83 -32.48 -0.76
N SER A 291 -44.20 -32.44 -2.04
CA SER A 291 -45.08 -33.47 -2.59
C SER A 291 -44.93 -33.49 -4.10
N GLY A 292 -44.61 -34.63 -4.72
CA GLY A 292 -44.76 -35.99 -4.22
C GLY A 292 -43.46 -36.74 -3.90
N TYR A 293 -43.31 -37.14 -2.63
CA TYR A 293 -42.53 -38.28 -2.08
C TYR A 293 -41.09 -38.08 -1.53
N ALA A 294 -40.92 -38.55 -0.28
CA ALA A 294 -39.77 -38.82 0.63
C ALA A 294 -38.34 -38.46 0.14
N ASN A 295 -37.37 -37.90 0.88
CA ASN A 295 -37.05 -37.72 2.30
C ASN A 295 -35.99 -36.55 2.37
N GLY A 296 -35.84 -35.83 3.49
CA GLY A 296 -34.88 -34.68 3.61
C GLY A 296 -35.51 -33.31 3.96
N ASP A 297 -34.81 -32.52 4.76
CA ASP A 297 -35.26 -31.33 5.51
C ASP A 297 -34.46 -30.09 5.00
N PHE A 298 -34.96 -29.41 3.96
CA PHE A 298 -34.18 -28.43 3.13
C PHE A 298 -33.80 -27.08 3.78
N GLY A 299 -33.74 -27.01 5.10
CA GLY A 299 -33.43 -25.76 5.83
C GLY A 299 -34.48 -24.65 5.81
N SER A 300 -34.20 -23.54 6.50
CA SER A 300 -34.88 -22.25 6.29
C SER A 300 -34.05 -21.47 5.27
N PHE A 301 -34.71 -20.94 4.24
CA PHE A 301 -34.11 -20.03 3.27
C PHE A 301 -34.25 -18.59 3.77
N GLY A 302 -33.20 -17.80 3.60
CA GLY A 302 -33.08 -16.50 4.21
C GLY A 302 -33.45 -15.35 3.28
N ASN A 303 -33.28 -15.52 1.97
CA ASN A 303 -33.54 -14.50 0.94
C ASN A 303 -34.73 -14.88 0.06
N ASP A 304 -35.89 -15.03 0.68
CA ASP A 304 -37.17 -15.33 0.05
C ASP A 304 -37.99 -14.04 -0.04
N TYR A 305 -38.21 -13.57 -1.26
CA TYR A 305 -38.83 -12.30 -1.57
C TYR A 305 -39.80 -12.34 -2.77
N LEU A 306 -39.94 -13.47 -3.45
CA LEU A 306 -40.94 -13.71 -4.51
C LEU A 306 -41.61 -15.07 -4.31
N PRO A 307 -42.90 -15.21 -4.66
CA PRO A 307 -43.56 -16.49 -4.56
C PRO A 307 -43.03 -17.49 -5.60
N ASP A 308 -42.70 -18.69 -5.14
CA ASP A 308 -42.35 -19.80 -6.03
C ASP A 308 -43.60 -20.39 -6.73
N GLU A 309 -43.45 -20.77 -8.00
CA GLU A 309 -44.45 -21.59 -8.70
C GLU A 309 -44.42 -23.05 -8.20
N VAL A 310 -45.45 -23.84 -8.51
CA VAL A 310 -45.41 -25.29 -8.29
C VAL A 310 -44.54 -25.94 -9.38
N PHE A 311 -43.46 -26.60 -8.97
CA PHE A 311 -42.56 -27.34 -9.87
C PHE A 311 -42.65 -28.85 -9.65
N SER A 312 -42.83 -29.62 -10.73
CA SER A 312 -42.79 -31.09 -10.70
C SER A 312 -41.36 -31.62 -10.86
N THR A 313 -40.41 -31.10 -10.06
CA THR A 313 -38.99 -31.47 -10.11
C THR A 313 -38.43 -31.68 -8.71
N SER A 314 -37.52 -32.63 -8.56
CA SER A 314 -36.73 -32.82 -7.33
C SER A 314 -35.47 -31.93 -7.30
N ASN A 315 -35.15 -31.24 -8.39
CA ASN A 315 -34.01 -30.33 -8.45
C ASN A 315 -34.41 -28.95 -7.92
N TRP A 316 -34.12 -28.70 -6.65
CA TRP A 316 -34.39 -27.45 -5.92
C TRP A 316 -33.76 -26.19 -6.56
N LYS A 317 -32.75 -26.34 -7.43
CA LYS A 317 -32.13 -25.19 -8.12
C LYS A 317 -33.05 -24.58 -9.17
N ILE A 318 -33.98 -25.37 -9.72
CA ILE A 318 -34.93 -24.91 -10.73
C ILE A 318 -35.89 -23.86 -10.15
N PRO A 319 -36.62 -24.10 -9.04
CA PRO A 319 -37.47 -23.06 -8.43
C PRO A 319 -36.66 -21.81 -8.08
N GLN A 320 -35.50 -21.97 -7.44
CA GLN A 320 -34.64 -20.85 -7.06
C GLN A 320 -34.21 -19.97 -8.25
N GLY A 321 -33.78 -20.58 -9.35
CA GLY A 321 -33.24 -19.87 -10.50
C GLY A 321 -34.20 -19.66 -11.66
N TYR A 322 -35.48 -20.01 -11.51
CA TYR A 322 -36.45 -19.87 -12.59
C TYR A 322 -36.60 -18.41 -13.00
N VAL A 323 -36.21 -18.06 -14.23
CA VAL A 323 -36.18 -16.66 -14.68
C VAL A 323 -37.56 -16.01 -14.73
N GLY A 324 -38.62 -16.80 -14.90
CA GLY A 324 -39.98 -16.30 -15.05
C GLY A 324 -40.59 -15.71 -13.77
N LYS A 325 -40.07 -16.07 -12.58
CA LYS A 325 -40.59 -15.53 -11.30
C LYS A 325 -40.18 -14.08 -11.03
N TYR A 326 -39.17 -13.57 -11.73
CA TYR A 326 -38.67 -12.21 -11.56
C TYR A 326 -39.45 -11.20 -12.43
N ASP A 327 -40.78 -11.23 -12.37
CA ASP A 327 -41.71 -10.43 -13.17
C ASP A 327 -42.56 -9.44 -12.35
N GLN A 328 -42.44 -9.49 -11.02
CA GLN A 328 -43.20 -8.66 -10.08
C GLN A 328 -42.31 -8.08 -8.98
N ALA A 329 -42.84 -7.08 -8.27
CA ALA A 329 -42.14 -6.46 -7.16
C ALA A 329 -41.96 -7.46 -6.00
N PRO A 330 -40.80 -7.48 -5.32
CA PRO A 330 -40.59 -8.28 -4.12
C PRO A 330 -41.66 -8.00 -3.05
N SER A 331 -42.23 -9.06 -2.49
CA SER A 331 -43.28 -9.00 -1.46
C SER A 331 -42.87 -9.66 -0.13
N GLY A 332 -41.81 -10.46 -0.13
CA GLY A 332 -41.24 -11.11 1.06
C GLY A 332 -40.05 -10.39 1.70
N GLY A 333 -39.29 -11.11 2.53
CA GLY A 333 -38.19 -10.57 3.33
C GLY A 333 -36.83 -10.73 2.65
N GLY A 334 -36.31 -9.66 2.03
CA GLY A 334 -35.00 -9.67 1.40
C GLY A 334 -34.99 -8.91 0.09
N GLY A 335 -34.24 -9.42 -0.89
CA GLY A 335 -34.26 -8.88 -2.23
C GLY A 335 -32.99 -9.16 -3.03
N PRO A 336 -32.99 -8.79 -4.31
CA PRO A 336 -31.88 -9.06 -5.23
C PRO A 336 -30.59 -8.30 -4.88
N ASN A 337 -30.66 -7.32 -3.98
CA ASN A 337 -29.53 -6.53 -3.49
C ASN A 337 -29.04 -6.96 -2.09
N ARG A 338 -29.56 -8.06 -1.51
CA ARG A 338 -29.19 -8.49 -0.15
C ARG A 338 -27.68 -8.66 0.00
N GLY A 339 -27.10 -7.92 0.96
CA GLY A 339 -25.66 -7.91 1.20
C GLY A 339 -24.87 -6.87 0.40
N CYS A 340 -25.56 -5.97 -0.32
CA CYS A 340 -24.97 -4.83 -1.06
C CYS A 340 -25.09 -3.50 -0.29
N ASP A 341 -25.04 -3.56 1.04
CA ASP A 341 -25.34 -2.43 1.93
C ASP A 341 -24.12 -1.61 2.32
N MET A 342 -22.91 -2.06 1.96
CA MET A 342 -21.67 -1.33 2.24
C MET A 342 -21.58 0.01 1.49
N GLN A 343 -20.64 0.86 1.91
CA GLN A 343 -20.31 2.07 1.16
C GLN A 343 -19.67 1.74 -0.19
N PRO A 344 -19.97 2.52 -1.25
CA PRO A 344 -19.31 2.33 -2.52
C PRO A 344 -17.82 2.66 -2.42
N ILE A 345 -17.02 2.03 -3.27
CA ILE A 345 -15.60 2.35 -3.43
C ILE A 345 -15.41 3.82 -3.79
N MET A 346 -14.22 4.31 -3.49
CA MET A 346 -13.76 5.62 -3.89
C MET A 346 -12.56 5.46 -4.82
N ARG A 347 -12.68 5.99 -6.03
CA ARG A 347 -11.60 6.05 -7.03
C ARG A 347 -10.41 6.85 -6.52
N LEU A 348 -9.26 6.68 -7.17
CA LEU A 348 -8.04 7.40 -6.85
C LEU A 348 -8.29 8.91 -6.88
N THR A 349 -8.08 9.59 -5.75
CA THR A 349 -8.29 11.03 -5.61
C THR A 349 -7.22 11.67 -4.75
N ALA A 350 -7.05 12.99 -4.91
CA ALA A 350 -6.28 13.84 -4.01
C ALA A 350 -7.19 14.64 -3.04
N SER A 351 -8.49 14.35 -3.00
CA SER A 351 -9.44 15.01 -2.09
C SER A 351 -9.43 14.40 -0.70
N TRP A 352 -8.63 14.97 0.21
CA TRP A 352 -8.48 14.52 1.59
C TRP A 352 -9.80 14.51 2.38
N SER A 353 -10.65 15.52 2.20
CA SER A 353 -11.95 15.62 2.88
C SER A 353 -12.92 14.52 2.43
N SER A 354 -12.98 14.27 1.13
CA SER A 354 -13.84 13.22 0.56
C SER A 354 -13.38 11.81 0.98
N LEU A 355 -12.06 11.59 1.09
CA LEU A 355 -11.50 10.33 1.62
C LEU A 355 -11.94 10.10 3.07
N LYS A 356 -11.80 11.12 3.94
CA LYS A 356 -12.22 11.00 5.35
C LYS A 356 -13.73 10.77 5.49
N SER A 357 -14.54 11.49 4.71
CA SER A 357 -16.00 11.29 4.68
C SER A 357 -16.38 9.86 4.24
N ARG A 358 -15.67 9.29 3.25
CA ARG A 358 -15.88 7.89 2.83
C ARG A 358 -15.56 6.91 3.96
N ILE A 359 -14.46 7.14 4.68
CA ILE A 359 -14.05 6.29 5.82
C ILE A 359 -15.11 6.35 6.93
N ASP A 360 -15.57 7.55 7.29
CA ASP A 360 -16.56 7.74 8.36
C ASP A 360 -17.88 7.03 8.06
N GLY A 361 -18.30 7.00 6.79
CA GLY A 361 -19.54 6.35 6.35
C GLY A 361 -19.51 4.82 6.32
N THR A 362 -18.36 4.16 6.52
CA THR A 362 -18.27 2.69 6.47
C THR A 362 -19.09 2.04 7.59
N VAL A 363 -19.76 0.92 7.29
CA VAL A 363 -20.64 0.18 8.23
C VAL A 363 -20.31 -1.29 8.17
N ALA A 364 -20.36 -1.97 9.32
CA ALA A 364 -20.10 -3.39 9.43
C ALA A 364 -21.29 -4.21 8.89
N THR A 365 -21.07 -5.11 7.93
CA THR A 365 -22.12 -5.96 7.33
C THR A 365 -21.56 -7.23 6.69
N GLY A 366 -22.27 -8.35 6.80
CA GLY A 366 -22.02 -9.55 6.01
C GLY A 366 -20.73 -10.32 6.33
N ASN A 367 -20.45 -11.32 5.50
CA ASN A 367 -19.29 -12.22 5.61
C ASN A 367 -18.00 -11.61 5.05
N THR A 368 -16.85 -12.22 5.36
CA THR A 368 -15.52 -11.72 5.02
C THR A 368 -14.95 -12.35 3.75
N ASN A 369 -14.93 -11.60 2.65
CA ASN A 369 -14.30 -12.00 1.39
C ASN A 369 -13.10 -11.08 1.07
N ILE A 370 -11.94 -11.39 1.65
CA ILE A 370 -10.70 -10.62 1.44
C ILE A 370 -10.26 -10.66 -0.04
N PRO A 371 -10.35 -11.78 -0.79
CA PRO A 371 -10.01 -11.82 -2.21
C PRO A 371 -10.70 -10.75 -3.05
N ILE A 372 -12.02 -10.54 -2.91
CA ILE A 372 -12.73 -9.53 -3.71
C ILE A 372 -12.33 -8.11 -3.31
N GLY A 373 -12.11 -7.86 -2.01
CA GLY A 373 -11.58 -6.57 -1.53
C GLY A 373 -10.20 -6.26 -2.11
N ALA A 374 -9.28 -7.22 -2.06
CA ALA A 374 -7.94 -7.09 -2.61
C ALA A 374 -7.95 -6.94 -4.15
N ALA A 375 -8.83 -7.67 -4.85
CA ALA A 375 -8.96 -7.57 -6.31
C ALA A 375 -9.44 -6.17 -6.72
N TRP A 376 -10.42 -5.61 -6.00
CA TRP A 376 -10.85 -4.23 -6.22
C TRP A 376 -9.80 -3.20 -5.79
N GLY A 377 -8.99 -3.49 -4.77
CA GLY A 377 -7.81 -2.69 -4.43
C GLY A 377 -6.83 -2.62 -5.59
N TRP A 378 -6.58 -3.74 -6.27
CA TRP A 378 -5.77 -3.79 -7.47
C TRP A 378 -6.43 -3.04 -8.65
N ASN A 379 -7.74 -3.19 -8.85
CA ASN A 379 -8.48 -2.45 -9.89
C ASN A 379 -8.35 -0.93 -9.77
N LEU A 380 -8.31 -0.38 -8.55
CA LEU A 380 -8.09 1.05 -8.34
C LEU A 380 -6.68 1.50 -8.76
N LEU A 381 -5.69 0.63 -8.60
CA LEU A 381 -4.29 0.90 -8.96
C LEU A 381 -3.96 0.54 -10.41
N SER A 382 -4.86 -0.14 -11.11
CA SER A 382 -4.60 -0.66 -12.43
C SER A 382 -4.76 0.40 -13.53
N PRO A 383 -3.84 0.45 -14.51
CA PRO A 383 -4.01 1.25 -15.72
C PRO A 383 -5.01 0.64 -16.72
N SER A 384 -5.29 -0.67 -16.61
CA SER A 384 -6.18 -1.43 -17.50
C SER A 384 -7.47 -1.90 -16.82
N GLY A 385 -7.61 -1.61 -15.53
CA GLY A 385 -8.79 -1.93 -14.74
C GLY A 385 -10.03 -1.13 -15.16
N PRO A 386 -11.19 -1.41 -14.55
CA PRO A 386 -12.48 -0.81 -14.92
C PRO A 386 -12.49 0.73 -14.90
N PHE A 387 -11.64 1.36 -14.07
CA PHE A 387 -11.52 2.82 -14.00
C PHE A 387 -10.34 3.39 -14.79
N ALA A 388 -9.31 2.58 -15.03
CA ALA A 388 -8.04 3.01 -15.63
C ALA A 388 -7.43 4.28 -14.98
N ASP A 389 -7.65 4.48 -13.67
CA ASP A 389 -7.17 5.66 -12.94
C ASP A 389 -5.67 5.59 -12.62
N GLY A 390 -5.15 4.37 -12.51
CA GLY A 390 -3.77 4.13 -12.13
C GLY A 390 -2.83 4.43 -13.28
N SER A 391 -1.68 5.03 -12.97
CA SER A 391 -0.63 5.23 -13.97
C SER A 391 -0.07 3.89 -14.46
N PRO A 392 0.60 3.81 -15.63
CA PRO A 392 1.20 2.56 -16.11
C PRO A 392 2.14 1.91 -15.09
N TYR A 393 2.19 0.56 -15.07
CA TYR A 393 3.15 -0.17 -14.25
C TYR A 393 4.59 0.17 -14.64
N GLY A 394 5.49 0.22 -13.65
CA GLY A 394 6.89 0.56 -13.89
C GLY A 394 7.16 2.05 -14.19
N THR A 395 6.15 2.93 -14.08
CA THR A 395 6.34 4.38 -14.22
C THR A 395 7.47 4.85 -13.28
N PRO A 396 8.52 5.52 -13.78
CA PRO A 396 9.60 6.03 -12.94
C PRO A 396 9.09 6.98 -11.86
N LYS A 397 9.69 6.88 -10.66
CA LYS A 397 9.31 7.68 -9.48
C LYS A 397 7.83 7.56 -9.09
N LEU A 398 7.21 6.41 -9.32
CA LEU A 398 5.86 6.09 -8.83
C LEU A 398 5.90 4.81 -8.01
N SER A 399 5.34 4.87 -6.81
CA SER A 399 5.08 3.70 -5.96
C SER A 399 3.58 3.40 -5.98
N LYS A 400 3.22 2.17 -6.37
CA LYS A 400 1.85 1.66 -6.23
C LYS A 400 1.77 0.81 -4.97
N ILE A 401 0.82 1.12 -4.10
CA ILE A 401 0.73 0.52 -2.77
C ILE A 401 -0.70 0.06 -2.52
N ALA A 402 -0.86 -1.16 -2.03
CA ALA A 402 -2.13 -1.67 -1.52
C ALA A 402 -1.98 -1.96 -0.02
N ILE A 403 -2.84 -1.40 0.81
CA ILE A 403 -2.92 -1.71 2.24
C ILE A 403 -4.22 -2.48 2.46
N ILE A 404 -4.09 -3.77 2.82
CA ILE A 404 -5.21 -4.66 3.12
C ILE A 404 -5.37 -4.74 4.64
N MET A 405 -6.54 -4.35 5.13
CA MET A 405 -6.86 -4.36 6.56
C MET A 405 -8.04 -5.28 6.79
N THR A 406 -7.91 -6.20 7.75
CA THR A 406 -8.92 -7.21 8.08
C THR A 406 -8.62 -7.79 9.46
N ASP A 407 -9.58 -8.43 10.13
CA ASP A 407 -9.30 -9.25 11.31
C ASP A 407 -8.78 -10.67 10.95
N GLY A 408 -8.85 -11.05 9.67
CA GLY A 408 -7.86 -11.94 9.05
C GLY A 408 -8.33 -13.31 8.59
N ASP A 409 -9.62 -13.62 8.76
CA ASP A 409 -10.19 -14.90 8.33
C ASP A 409 -11.17 -14.69 7.17
N ASN A 410 -10.99 -15.45 6.09
CA ASN A 410 -11.99 -15.53 5.03
C ASN A 410 -13.16 -16.39 5.50
N VAL A 411 -14.38 -15.87 5.34
CA VAL A 411 -15.60 -16.53 5.82
C VAL A 411 -16.59 -16.68 4.68
N MET A 412 -16.99 -17.93 4.44
CA MET A 412 -18.17 -18.27 3.65
C MET A 412 -19.06 -19.15 4.53
N SER A 413 -19.92 -18.48 5.32
CA SER A 413 -20.75 -19.11 6.33
C SER A 413 -21.59 -20.25 5.76
N ASP A 414 -21.74 -21.30 6.57
CA ASP A 414 -22.62 -22.40 6.24
C ASP A 414 -24.09 -21.97 6.34
N ALA A 415 -24.89 -22.47 5.41
CA ALA A 415 -26.35 -22.35 5.48
C ALA A 415 -26.90 -23.75 5.71
N ASN A 416 -27.76 -23.91 6.70
CA ASN A 416 -28.37 -25.21 7.01
C ASN A 416 -29.52 -25.52 6.03
N ASN A 417 -29.24 -25.44 4.72
CA ASN A 417 -30.12 -25.70 3.59
C ASN A 417 -29.30 -26.19 2.39
N ASP A 418 -29.93 -26.52 1.26
CA ASP A 418 -29.24 -27.07 0.09
C ASP A 418 -28.26 -26.11 -0.61
N ASN A 419 -28.43 -24.80 -0.41
CA ASN A 419 -27.44 -23.83 -0.89
C ASN A 419 -26.10 -23.99 -0.16
N GLN A 420 -26.10 -24.55 1.05
CA GLN A 420 -24.93 -24.75 1.93
C GLN A 420 -24.15 -23.46 2.24
N SER A 421 -24.62 -22.30 1.79
CA SER A 421 -23.93 -21.02 1.90
C SER A 421 -24.90 -19.89 1.60
N SER A 422 -24.64 -18.71 2.14
CA SER A 422 -25.32 -17.49 1.69
C SER A 422 -24.74 -16.97 0.38
N TYR A 423 -25.59 -16.39 -0.46
CA TYR A 423 -25.15 -15.77 -1.71
C TYR A 423 -24.19 -14.60 -1.46
N ASN A 424 -23.07 -14.57 -2.18
CA ASN A 424 -22.04 -13.54 -2.07
C ASN A 424 -21.35 -13.30 -3.43
N ALA A 425 -20.26 -12.53 -3.47
CA ALA A 425 -19.57 -12.23 -4.75
C ALA A 425 -19.03 -13.48 -5.48
N LEU A 426 -18.84 -14.61 -4.79
CA LEU A 426 -18.45 -15.90 -5.38
C LEU A 426 -19.67 -16.76 -5.76
N GLY A 427 -20.89 -16.23 -5.64
CA GLY A 427 -22.12 -16.99 -5.73
C GLY A 427 -22.34 -17.91 -4.53
N TYR A 428 -23.17 -18.93 -4.72
CA TYR A 428 -23.29 -20.06 -3.80
C TYR A 428 -22.16 -21.07 -3.98
N LEU A 429 -21.88 -21.84 -2.92
CA LEU A 429 -20.85 -22.89 -2.92
C LEU A 429 -21.04 -23.91 -4.06
N TRP A 430 -22.28 -24.33 -4.33
CA TRP A 430 -22.58 -25.34 -5.36
C TRP A 430 -22.28 -24.88 -6.79
N GLN A 431 -22.08 -23.57 -7.03
CA GLN A 431 -21.64 -23.04 -8.33
C GLN A 431 -20.16 -23.33 -8.61
N ASN A 432 -19.43 -23.89 -7.64
CA ASN A 432 -18.05 -24.36 -7.78
C ASN A 432 -17.05 -23.28 -8.22
N ARG A 433 -17.34 -21.99 -7.98
CA ARG A 433 -16.44 -20.89 -8.37
C ARG A 433 -15.10 -20.91 -7.63
N LEU A 434 -15.04 -21.54 -6.46
CA LEU A 434 -13.82 -21.75 -5.67
C LEU A 434 -13.07 -23.05 -6.02
N GLY A 435 -13.58 -23.86 -6.95
CA GLY A 435 -13.07 -25.21 -7.22
C GLY A 435 -13.47 -26.24 -6.14
N ILE A 436 -14.38 -25.86 -5.25
CA ILE A 436 -15.08 -26.73 -4.31
C ILE A 436 -16.58 -26.47 -4.41
N ASN A 437 -17.39 -27.51 -4.23
CA ASN A 437 -18.85 -27.45 -4.24
C ASN A 437 -19.49 -28.07 -2.99
N GLY A 438 -18.69 -28.24 -1.93
CA GLY A 438 -19.07 -28.79 -0.64
C GLY A 438 -17.90 -28.73 0.34
N GLY A 439 -18.17 -29.03 1.62
CA GLY A 439 -17.17 -29.05 2.70
C GLY A 439 -17.48 -28.07 3.83
N GLY A 440 -16.92 -28.34 5.01
CA GLY A 440 -17.06 -27.48 6.19
C GLY A 440 -16.30 -26.15 6.07
N GLU A 441 -16.51 -25.25 7.02
CA GLU A 441 -15.95 -23.88 7.01
C GLU A 441 -14.45 -23.84 6.71
N GLY A 442 -13.64 -24.68 7.36
CA GLY A 442 -12.19 -24.71 7.14
C GLY A 442 -11.78 -25.04 5.69
N ALA A 443 -12.53 -25.90 4.98
CA ALA A 443 -12.25 -26.20 3.58
C ALA A 443 -12.56 -25.00 2.67
N ARG A 444 -13.63 -24.25 2.99
CA ARG A 444 -14.06 -23.05 2.26
C ARG A 444 -13.08 -21.90 2.47
N THR A 445 -12.71 -21.65 3.73
CA THR A 445 -11.66 -20.68 4.10
C THR A 445 -10.37 -21.02 3.38
N ALA A 446 -9.91 -22.28 3.40
CA ALA A 446 -8.70 -22.69 2.70
C ALA A 446 -8.78 -22.48 1.17
N ALA A 447 -9.94 -22.65 0.55
CA ALA A 447 -10.13 -22.37 -0.88
C ALA A 447 -10.06 -20.87 -1.18
N MET A 448 -10.69 -20.02 -0.37
CA MET A 448 -10.60 -18.56 -0.48
C MET A 448 -9.18 -18.06 -0.23
N ASP A 449 -8.48 -18.62 0.75
CA ASP A 449 -7.10 -18.30 1.10
C ASP A 449 -6.13 -18.60 -0.05
N LYS A 450 -6.34 -19.70 -0.77
CA LYS A 450 -5.58 -20.02 -2.00
C LYS A 450 -5.78 -18.94 -3.07
N ARG A 451 -7.00 -18.43 -3.26
CA ARG A 451 -7.26 -17.33 -4.21
C ARG A 451 -6.58 -16.04 -3.76
N LEU A 452 -6.66 -15.69 -2.47
CA LEU A 452 -6.00 -14.51 -1.93
C LEU A 452 -4.48 -14.58 -2.11
N ALA A 453 -3.86 -15.73 -1.79
CA ALA A 453 -2.43 -15.92 -1.94
C ALA A 453 -1.98 -15.70 -3.40
N LEU A 454 -2.69 -16.29 -4.36
CA LEU A 454 -2.40 -16.13 -5.79
C LEU A 454 -2.58 -14.68 -6.26
N LEU A 455 -3.65 -14.02 -5.80
CA LEU A 455 -3.89 -12.61 -6.09
C LEU A 455 -2.75 -11.72 -5.57
N CYS A 456 -2.30 -11.92 -4.32
CA CYS A 456 -1.19 -11.15 -3.76
C CYS A 456 0.13 -11.42 -4.51
N GLU A 457 0.39 -12.66 -4.91
CA GLU A 457 1.54 -13.01 -5.76
C GLU A 457 1.49 -12.26 -7.10
N ASN A 458 0.33 -12.21 -7.75
CA ASN A 458 0.13 -11.49 -9.02
C ASN A 458 0.26 -9.96 -8.87
N MET A 459 -0.26 -9.38 -7.78
CA MET A 459 -0.10 -7.96 -7.47
C MET A 459 1.39 -7.61 -7.29
N LYS A 460 2.13 -8.42 -6.53
CA LYS A 460 3.58 -8.26 -6.33
C LYS A 460 4.36 -8.37 -7.63
N ALA A 461 3.97 -9.29 -8.52
CA ALA A 461 4.58 -9.43 -9.84
C ALA A 461 4.40 -8.19 -10.74
N LYS A 462 3.38 -7.36 -10.50
CA LYS A 462 3.22 -6.05 -11.16
C LYS A 462 3.96 -4.90 -10.47
N GLY A 463 4.76 -5.18 -9.44
CA GLY A 463 5.48 -4.16 -8.68
C GLY A 463 4.60 -3.39 -7.69
N ILE A 464 3.42 -3.91 -7.32
CA ILE A 464 2.60 -3.34 -6.26
C ILE A 464 3.17 -3.76 -4.91
N VAL A 465 3.39 -2.77 -4.06
CA VAL A 465 3.78 -2.99 -2.67
C VAL A 465 2.54 -3.30 -1.84
N VAL A 466 2.47 -4.50 -1.28
CA VAL A 466 1.34 -4.98 -0.49
C VAL A 466 1.71 -4.92 0.99
N TYR A 467 0.92 -4.15 1.74
CA TYR A 467 0.88 -4.11 3.19
C TYR A 467 -0.35 -4.86 3.68
N THR A 468 -0.20 -5.60 4.77
CA THR A 468 -1.33 -6.29 5.41
C THR A 468 -1.36 -5.95 6.89
N VAL A 469 -2.51 -5.51 7.39
CA VAL A 469 -2.73 -5.16 8.79
C VAL A 469 -3.84 -6.06 9.34
N ARG A 470 -3.49 -6.89 10.32
CA ARG A 470 -4.45 -7.71 11.06
C ARG A 470 -4.94 -6.93 12.28
N VAL A 471 -6.26 -6.80 12.43
CA VAL A 471 -6.86 -5.83 13.36
C VAL A 471 -7.56 -6.52 14.55
N GLU A 472 -7.06 -6.23 15.75
CA GLU A 472 -7.60 -6.61 17.06
C GLU A 472 -7.91 -8.11 17.22
N VAL A 473 -6.99 -8.98 16.81
CA VAL A 473 -7.10 -10.43 17.02
C VAL A 473 -6.04 -10.93 17.98
N LYS A 474 -6.48 -11.55 19.08
CA LYS A 474 -5.64 -11.91 20.23
C LYS A 474 -4.99 -13.30 20.16
N THR A 475 -5.49 -14.20 19.31
CA THR A 475 -4.98 -15.57 19.18
C THR A 475 -4.73 -15.93 17.72
N GLY A 476 -3.73 -16.78 17.49
CA GLY A 476 -3.26 -17.15 16.15
C GLY A 476 -2.42 -16.05 15.48
N ALA A 477 -1.67 -16.42 14.44
CA ALA A 477 -1.06 -15.50 13.48
C ALA A 477 -1.57 -15.89 12.10
N SER A 478 -2.03 -14.93 11.29
CA SER A 478 -2.46 -15.24 9.92
C SER A 478 -1.22 -15.38 9.03
N ALA A 479 -0.72 -16.62 8.93
CA ALA A 479 0.36 -16.98 8.01
C ALA A 479 0.05 -16.54 6.56
N LEU A 480 -1.24 -16.54 6.22
CA LEU A 480 -1.76 -16.04 4.95
C LEU A 480 -1.48 -14.55 4.75
N LEU A 481 -1.90 -13.69 5.68
CA LEU A 481 -1.67 -12.24 5.56
C LEU A 481 -0.18 -11.92 5.52
N LYS A 482 0.61 -12.60 6.36
CA LYS A 482 2.07 -12.46 6.35
C LYS A 482 2.69 -12.85 5.00
N LYS A 483 2.18 -13.90 4.33
CA LYS A 483 2.62 -14.31 2.99
C LYS A 483 2.13 -13.35 1.89
N CYS A 484 0.94 -12.77 2.06
CA CYS A 484 0.37 -11.83 1.12
C CYS A 484 1.19 -10.53 1.06
N ALA A 485 1.67 -10.02 2.20
CA ALA A 485 2.55 -8.86 2.27
C ALA A 485 3.79 -9.02 1.35
N THR A 486 4.29 -7.90 0.81
CA THR A 486 5.49 -7.91 -0.04
C THR A 486 6.73 -8.38 0.71
N SER A 487 6.81 -8.08 1.99
CA SER A 487 7.93 -8.45 2.87
C SER A 487 7.46 -8.51 4.32
N SER A 488 8.21 -9.18 5.19
CA SER A 488 7.80 -9.44 6.58
C SER A 488 7.64 -8.17 7.43
N ASP A 489 8.34 -7.10 7.08
CA ASP A 489 8.25 -5.75 7.66
C ASP A 489 7.00 -4.98 7.21
N ARG A 490 6.26 -5.48 6.22
CA ARG A 490 5.00 -4.90 5.73
C ARG A 490 3.76 -5.66 6.22
N TYR A 491 3.96 -6.63 7.11
CA TYR A 491 2.91 -7.31 7.86
C TYR A 491 2.86 -6.73 9.28
N TYR A 492 1.66 -6.34 9.69
CA TYR A 492 1.41 -5.78 11.01
C TYR A 492 0.30 -6.59 11.70
N ASP A 493 0.59 -7.12 12.88
CA ASP A 493 -0.38 -7.83 13.72
C ASP A 493 -0.76 -6.93 14.89
N VAL A 494 -1.91 -6.28 14.80
CA VAL A 494 -2.40 -5.36 15.82
C VAL A 494 -3.34 -6.13 16.73
N GLN A 495 -2.93 -6.35 17.98
CA GLN A 495 -3.74 -7.07 18.96
C GLN A 495 -4.58 -6.13 19.83
N ASN A 496 -4.17 -4.88 19.96
CA ASN A 496 -4.87 -3.85 20.72
C ASN A 496 -5.15 -2.62 19.87
N ALA A 497 -6.31 -2.01 20.11
CA ALA A 497 -6.73 -0.74 19.51
C ALA A 497 -5.66 0.36 19.57
N SER A 498 -4.96 0.46 20.71
CA SER A 498 -3.92 1.47 20.97
C SER A 498 -2.74 1.40 20.01
N ASP A 499 -2.47 0.22 19.47
CA ASP A 499 -1.26 -0.02 18.66
C ASP A 499 -1.52 0.33 17.19
N LEU A 500 -2.79 0.42 16.79
CA LEU A 500 -3.20 0.66 15.41
C LEU A 500 -2.64 1.99 14.89
N ASP A 501 -2.80 3.08 15.65
CA ASP A 501 -2.27 4.38 15.26
C ASP A 501 -0.75 4.37 15.07
N SER A 502 -0.01 3.67 15.94
CA SER A 502 1.45 3.56 15.83
C SER A 502 1.88 2.80 14.56
N VAL A 503 1.14 1.75 14.18
CA VAL A 503 1.36 1.00 12.95
C VAL A 503 1.15 1.88 11.73
N PHE A 504 0.06 2.65 11.69
CA PHE A 504 -0.23 3.53 10.57
C PHE A 504 0.76 4.68 10.42
N GLN A 505 1.24 5.24 11.54
CA GLN A 505 2.34 6.21 11.51
C GLN A 505 3.62 5.61 10.93
N ARG A 506 3.92 4.35 11.26
CA ARG A 506 5.09 3.64 10.73
C ARG A 506 4.99 3.41 9.22
N ILE A 507 3.83 2.90 8.77
CA ILE A 507 3.53 2.72 7.33
C ILE A 507 3.64 4.06 6.60
N ALA A 508 3.03 5.13 7.13
CA ALA A 508 3.10 6.46 6.51
C ALA A 508 4.54 7.01 6.44
N GLY A 509 5.33 6.77 7.50
CA GLY A 509 6.75 7.13 7.54
C GLY A 509 7.58 6.41 6.47
N GLU A 510 7.37 5.11 6.28
CA GLU A 510 8.05 4.33 5.24
C GLU A 510 7.69 4.81 3.83
N ILE A 511 6.41 5.09 3.61
CA ILE A 511 5.88 5.52 2.31
C ILE A 511 6.38 6.93 1.93
N SER A 512 6.58 7.81 2.91
CA SER A 512 6.94 9.22 2.70
C SER A 512 8.44 9.53 2.61
N ASN A 513 9.33 8.52 2.62
CA ASN A 513 10.77 8.75 2.72
C ASN A 513 11.38 9.53 1.53
N LEU A 514 12.08 10.63 1.87
CA LEU A 514 12.85 11.51 0.99
C LEU A 514 14.26 10.96 0.68
N ARG A 515 14.88 11.39 -0.43
CA ARG A 515 16.22 10.95 -0.88
C ARG A 515 17.21 12.11 -1.05
N ILE A 516 18.49 11.87 -0.78
CA ILE A 516 19.61 12.80 -1.07
C ILE A 516 19.92 12.76 -2.57
N SER A 517 20.24 13.91 -3.18
CA SER A 517 20.42 14.02 -4.63
C SER A 517 21.86 14.26 -5.08
N LYS A 518 22.65 15.07 -4.34
CA LYS A 518 24.05 15.37 -4.64
C LYS A 518 24.82 15.74 -3.39
#